data_AF-A0A5C7A7J8-F1
#
_entry.id   AF-A0A5C7A7J8-F1
#
_cell.length_a   1.000
_cell.length_b   1.000
_cell.length_c   1.000
_cell.angle_alpha   90.00
_cell.angle_beta   90.00
_cell.angle_gamma   90.00
#
_symmetry.space_group_name_H-M   'P 1'
#
loop_
_entity.id
_entity.type
_entity.pdbx_description
1 polymer ?
#
loop_
_entity_poly.entity_id
_entity_poly.type
_entity_poly.pdbx_seq_one_letter_code
_entity_poly.pdbx_strand_id
1 'polypeptide(L)'
;ANQYQSFYHNNINTTGSAQGLYYSGSGGAGNKIKNNIFKSNTGYAVNVANSTGLDEMDYNDFFTSGVYLGRWGSSNAGDLSDWQGLSSKDANSLNADPQYASDTDLTASSPALANAGIQLAEVPEDINGDLRKSTPTIGANEYDAAALVPLSGIYTIDVSGSGNRNFISFQESVDAMVLNGLGGAVTFQVAAGTYTEQILIPDLSGGSASNTVTYESATGNAEDVIVTFGATVSGTNYVIGFDNASDIILRNLNLVATGSTYGRTVVALNRADNLTIEGCILESPITNSTSTDRGNVVFLPAISSNLRVLNSTIRGGSTGIYYRGSESGASRGSGGEIRNNELTDQFYRGMVLQYLTGAEVTDNRVVLLGSSSSSSDGIYVDESEGAFRLTGNRIEGASQYGLYMTSCTATAGSPALIANNHIHSKAGSYSVYFAANQYQSFYHNNINTTG
;
A
#
# COMPACT_ATOMS: atom_id res chain seq x y z
N ALA A 1 13.54 37.87 -1.33
CA ALA A 1 12.94 37.44 -2.61
C ALA A 1 13.99 36.71 -3.41
N ASN A 2 13.83 35.39 -3.59
CA ASN A 2 14.63 34.63 -4.56
C ASN A 2 14.05 34.92 -5.95
N GLN A 3 14.88 35.41 -6.86
CA GLN A 3 14.49 35.71 -8.25
C GLN A 3 15.62 35.24 -9.18
N TYR A 4 15.24 34.81 -10.38
CA TYR A 4 16.19 34.38 -11.43
C TYR A 4 17.19 33.30 -10.97
N GLN A 5 16.78 32.43 -10.04
CA GLN A 5 17.61 31.30 -9.61
C GLN A 5 17.47 30.15 -10.60
N SER A 6 18.59 29.67 -11.11
CA SER A 6 18.69 28.44 -11.89
C SER A 6 19.23 27.33 -11.00
N PHE A 7 18.37 26.41 -10.58
CA PHE A 7 18.73 25.28 -9.75
C PHE A 7 18.76 24.02 -10.60
N TYR A 8 19.93 23.69 -11.15
CA TYR A 8 20.10 22.64 -12.17
C TYR A 8 21.10 21.57 -11.78
N HIS A 9 20.85 20.32 -12.20
CA HIS A 9 21.83 19.22 -12.11
C HIS A 9 22.39 18.97 -10.70
N ASN A 10 21.53 19.01 -9.68
CA ASN A 10 21.92 18.73 -8.30
C ASN A 10 21.50 17.32 -7.88
N ASN A 11 22.36 16.64 -7.11
CA ASN A 11 21.99 15.44 -6.36
C ASN A 11 21.80 15.84 -4.90
N ILE A 12 20.59 15.63 -4.38
CA ILE A 12 20.25 15.88 -2.98
C ILE A 12 19.87 14.56 -2.33
N ASN A 13 20.38 14.34 -1.12
CA ASN A 13 20.02 13.20 -0.27
C ASN A 13 19.76 13.68 1.15
N THR A 14 18.64 13.25 1.74
CA THR A 14 18.40 13.36 3.18
C THR A 14 18.17 11.97 3.76
N THR A 15 18.99 11.57 4.74
CA THR A 15 18.92 10.22 5.35
C THR A 15 17.88 10.10 6.46
N GLY A 16 17.27 11.22 6.88
CA GLY A 16 16.24 11.28 7.91
C GLY A 16 14.87 11.71 7.36
N SER A 17 14.12 12.46 8.17
CA SER A 17 12.79 12.99 7.81
C SER A 17 12.83 14.40 7.19
N ALA A 18 14.02 14.91 6.88
CA ALA A 18 14.19 16.21 6.26
C ALA A 18 13.75 16.18 4.78
N GLN A 19 13.33 17.34 4.27
CA GLN A 19 12.85 17.47 2.90
C GLN A 19 14.03 17.61 1.93
N GLY A 20 13.96 17.00 0.75
CA GLY A 20 14.98 17.14 -0.28
C GLY A 20 15.08 18.59 -0.79
N LEU A 21 13.93 19.18 -1.13
CA LEU A 21 13.82 20.61 -1.44
C LEU A 21 12.70 21.26 -0.62
N TYR A 22 13.00 22.42 -0.04
CA TYR A 22 11.98 23.34 0.47
C TYR A 22 12.01 24.64 -0.34
N TYR A 23 10.98 24.88 -1.14
CA TYR A 23 10.81 26.11 -1.90
C TYR A 23 9.71 26.97 -1.28
N SER A 24 10.06 28.21 -0.93
CA SER A 24 9.11 29.21 -0.46
C SER A 24 9.43 30.56 -1.09
N GLY A 25 8.71 30.84 -2.18
CA GLY A 25 8.90 32.04 -2.99
C GLY A 25 8.29 33.30 -2.37
N SER A 26 8.96 34.44 -2.61
CA SER A 26 8.49 35.79 -2.23
C SER A 26 8.86 36.86 -3.28
N GLY A 27 9.32 36.45 -4.47
CA GLY A 27 9.82 37.33 -5.54
C GLY A 27 8.94 37.32 -6.80
N GLY A 28 9.22 38.23 -7.75
CA GLY A 28 8.31 38.47 -8.88
C GLY A 28 8.28 37.38 -9.95
N ALA A 29 9.43 36.79 -10.31
CA ALA A 29 9.56 35.77 -11.38
C ALA A 29 10.98 35.17 -11.45
N GLY A 30 11.16 34.17 -12.31
CA GLY A 30 12.44 33.79 -12.92
C GLY A 30 13.10 32.54 -12.35
N ASN A 31 12.56 31.92 -11.30
CA ASN A 31 13.20 30.74 -10.72
C ASN A 31 12.88 29.48 -11.53
N LYS A 32 13.91 28.69 -11.79
CA LYS A 32 13.86 27.48 -12.63
C LYS A 32 14.53 26.32 -11.91
N ILE A 33 13.88 25.16 -11.88
CA ILE A 33 14.36 23.96 -11.18
C ILE A 33 14.29 22.78 -12.16
N LYS A 34 15.44 22.32 -12.66
CA LYS A 34 15.49 21.26 -13.70
C LYS A 34 16.63 20.28 -13.52
N ASN A 35 16.46 19.03 -13.97
CA ASN A 35 17.49 18.01 -13.94
C ASN A 35 18.07 17.73 -12.56
N ASN A 36 17.31 17.91 -11.47
CA ASN A 36 17.78 17.61 -10.12
C ASN A 36 17.23 16.28 -9.63
N ILE A 37 17.99 15.59 -8.78
CA ILE A 37 17.53 14.45 -8.00
C ILE A 37 17.25 14.94 -6.57
N PHE A 38 16.00 14.85 -6.12
CA PHE A 38 15.61 15.12 -4.75
C PHE A 38 15.24 13.83 -4.04
N LYS A 39 16.20 13.26 -3.31
CA LYS A 39 15.99 12.08 -2.47
C LYS A 39 15.77 12.46 -1.02
N SER A 40 14.71 11.95 -0.42
CA SER A 40 14.50 11.92 1.02
C SER A 40 14.33 10.47 1.49
N ASN A 41 14.72 10.15 2.72
CA ASN A 41 14.43 8.84 3.29
C ASN A 41 12.95 8.75 3.67
N THR A 42 12.48 9.58 4.61
CA THR A 42 11.08 9.53 5.10
C THR A 42 10.34 10.86 5.02
N GLY A 43 11.02 11.95 4.64
CA GLY A 43 10.41 13.26 4.41
C GLY A 43 9.88 13.40 2.99
N TYR A 44 9.39 14.59 2.65
CA TYR A 44 9.05 14.91 1.26
C TYR A 44 10.31 14.98 0.40
N ALA A 45 10.29 14.39 -0.80
CA ALA A 45 11.31 14.68 -1.80
C ALA A 45 11.32 16.18 -2.11
N VAL A 46 10.13 16.77 -2.25
CA VAL A 46 9.97 18.20 -2.54
C VAL A 46 8.77 18.83 -1.83
N ASN A 47 8.98 20.02 -1.28
CA ASN A 47 7.96 20.84 -0.62
C ASN A 47 7.97 22.26 -1.18
N VAL A 48 6.97 22.58 -1.99
CA VAL A 48 6.74 23.93 -2.51
C VAL A 48 5.66 24.59 -1.66
N ALA A 49 6.06 25.25 -0.58
CA ALA A 49 5.12 25.90 0.35
C ALA A 49 4.48 27.16 -0.26
N ASN A 50 5.21 27.87 -1.12
CA ASN A 50 4.69 29.01 -1.89
C ASN A 50 5.38 29.04 -3.25
N SER A 51 4.63 28.87 -4.33
CA SER A 51 5.13 28.81 -5.72
C SER A 51 5.40 30.18 -6.35
N THR A 52 5.26 31.27 -5.60
CA THR A 52 5.47 32.63 -6.11
C THR A 52 6.86 32.80 -6.72
N GLY A 53 6.92 33.09 -8.02
CA GLY A 53 8.16 33.27 -8.78
C GLY A 53 8.85 31.97 -9.20
N LEU A 54 8.20 30.80 -9.05
CA LEU A 54 8.64 29.53 -9.61
C LEU A 54 8.07 29.36 -11.02
N ASP A 55 8.85 29.78 -12.02
CA ASP A 55 8.41 29.82 -13.41
C ASP A 55 8.45 28.42 -14.01
N GLU A 56 9.56 27.69 -13.83
CA GLU A 56 9.79 26.39 -14.43
C GLU A 56 10.22 25.36 -13.38
N MET A 57 9.58 24.19 -13.40
CA MET A 57 9.99 23.02 -12.63
C MET A 57 9.65 21.79 -13.48
N ASP A 58 10.68 21.14 -14.01
CA ASP A 58 10.50 19.99 -14.91
C ASP A 58 11.80 19.17 -15.04
N TYR A 59 11.72 17.93 -15.52
CA TYR A 59 12.85 17.01 -15.65
C TYR A 59 13.61 16.76 -14.33
N ASN A 60 12.91 16.78 -13.20
CA ASN A 60 13.51 16.42 -11.91
C ASN A 60 13.18 14.96 -11.59
N ASP A 61 13.93 14.37 -10.66
CA ASP A 61 13.57 13.11 -10.03
C ASP A 61 13.19 13.39 -8.57
N PHE A 62 12.05 12.86 -8.15
CA PHE A 62 11.57 12.94 -6.78
C PHE A 62 11.54 11.53 -6.21
N PHE A 63 12.27 11.26 -5.14
CA PHE A 63 12.26 9.94 -4.51
C PHE A 63 12.14 10.04 -2.99
N THR A 64 11.24 9.25 -2.42
CA THR A 64 11.12 9.07 -0.98
C THR A 64 10.59 7.70 -0.61
N SER A 65 11.02 7.17 0.53
CA SER A 65 10.41 6.01 1.18
C SER A 65 9.34 6.43 2.21
N GLY A 66 9.09 7.73 2.35
CA GLY A 66 8.00 8.27 3.15
C GLY A 66 6.63 8.14 2.47
N VAL A 67 5.57 8.40 3.24
CA VAL A 67 4.17 8.24 2.82
C VAL A 67 3.80 9.11 1.60
N TYR A 68 4.40 10.30 1.51
CA TYR A 68 4.07 11.32 0.52
C TYR A 68 5.29 11.71 -0.28
N LEU A 69 5.18 11.66 -1.62
CA LEU A 69 6.23 12.12 -2.52
C LEU A 69 6.61 13.58 -2.27
N GLY A 70 5.60 14.45 -2.15
CA GLY A 70 5.81 15.89 -2.07
C GLY A 70 4.65 16.66 -1.45
N ARG A 71 4.85 17.98 -1.32
CA ARG A 71 3.81 18.91 -0.86
C ARG A 71 3.77 20.17 -1.72
N TRP A 72 2.57 20.55 -2.15
CA TRP A 72 2.31 21.77 -2.91
C TRP A 72 1.31 22.67 -2.15
N GLY A 73 1.80 23.83 -1.71
CA GLY A 73 1.08 24.71 -0.80
C GLY A 73 0.75 24.00 0.52
N SER A 74 -0.54 23.78 0.77
CA SER A 74 -1.01 23.04 1.94
C SER A 74 -1.27 21.55 1.67
N SER A 75 -1.32 21.13 0.41
CA SER A 75 -1.76 19.79 -0.02
C SER A 75 -0.58 18.84 -0.22
N ASN A 76 -0.73 17.58 0.20
CA ASN A 76 0.27 16.55 0.00
C ASN A 76 -0.02 15.76 -1.28
N ALA A 77 1.02 15.36 -2.00
CA ALA A 77 0.97 14.42 -3.12
C ALA A 77 1.41 13.04 -2.63
N GLY A 78 0.62 11.99 -2.88
CA GLY A 78 1.01 10.62 -2.58
C GLY A 78 2.11 10.15 -3.51
N ASP A 79 1.91 10.34 -4.80
CA ASP A 79 2.78 9.88 -5.88
C ASP A 79 3.10 11.01 -6.90
N LEU A 80 3.73 10.64 -8.01
CA LEU A 80 4.11 11.59 -9.07
C LEU A 80 2.91 12.11 -9.87
N SER A 81 1.88 11.28 -10.05
CA SER A 81 0.65 11.68 -10.75
C SER A 81 -0.10 12.75 -9.94
N ASP A 82 -0.23 12.53 -8.63
CA ASP A 82 -0.76 13.51 -7.68
C ASP A 82 0.06 14.80 -7.69
N TRP A 83 1.40 14.69 -7.71
CA TRP A 83 2.29 15.84 -7.74
C TRP A 83 2.08 16.70 -9.01
N GLN A 84 2.02 16.05 -10.16
CA GLN A 84 1.77 16.71 -11.45
C GLN A 84 0.37 17.35 -11.47
N GLY A 85 -0.64 16.67 -10.92
CA GLY A 85 -2.00 17.19 -10.78
C GLY A 85 -2.08 18.44 -9.89
N LEU A 86 -1.40 18.44 -8.74
CA LEU A 86 -1.39 19.56 -7.79
C LEU A 86 -0.56 20.76 -8.28
N SER A 87 0.60 20.50 -8.88
CA SER A 87 1.55 21.54 -9.28
C SER A 87 1.28 22.12 -10.67
N SER A 88 0.65 21.33 -11.56
CA SER A 88 0.59 21.60 -13.01
C SER A 88 1.97 21.83 -13.64
N LYS A 89 3.02 21.24 -13.07
CA LYS A 89 4.42 21.27 -13.50
C LYS A 89 4.97 19.84 -13.57
N ASP A 90 6.28 19.70 -13.84
CA ASP A 90 6.99 18.41 -13.74
C ASP A 90 6.45 17.31 -14.67
N ALA A 91 5.99 17.68 -15.87
CA ALA A 91 5.41 16.77 -16.85
C ALA A 91 6.40 15.69 -17.35
N ASN A 92 7.71 15.99 -17.33
CA ASN A 92 8.80 15.09 -17.72
C ASN A 92 9.64 14.62 -16.53
N SER A 93 9.22 14.96 -15.31
CA SER A 93 9.90 14.50 -14.09
C SER A 93 9.62 13.03 -13.82
N LEU A 94 10.48 12.41 -13.03
CA LEU A 94 10.46 10.99 -12.71
C LEU A 94 10.33 10.75 -11.20
N ASN A 95 10.02 9.51 -10.86
CA ASN A 95 10.04 8.98 -9.50
C ASN A 95 10.76 7.62 -9.56
N ALA A 96 12.09 7.65 -9.44
CA ALA A 96 12.93 6.46 -9.46
C ALA A 96 13.96 6.52 -8.31
N ASP A 97 14.35 5.38 -7.74
CA ASP A 97 15.49 5.41 -6.81
C ASP A 97 16.75 5.80 -7.59
N PRO A 98 17.48 6.86 -7.19
CA PRO A 98 18.70 7.27 -7.89
C PRO A 98 19.86 6.28 -7.77
N GLN A 99 19.75 5.27 -6.90
CA GLN A 99 20.77 4.24 -6.69
C GLN A 99 22.15 4.87 -6.43
N TYR A 100 22.19 5.80 -5.47
CA TYR A 100 23.43 6.41 -5.02
C TYR A 100 24.40 5.35 -4.48
N ALA A 101 25.70 5.53 -4.75
CA ALA A 101 26.75 4.62 -4.29
C ALA A 101 26.76 4.44 -2.75
N SER A 102 26.45 5.51 -2.00
CA SER A 102 26.17 5.44 -0.56
C SER A 102 25.43 6.70 -0.08
N ASP A 103 25.06 6.75 1.20
CA ASP A 103 24.45 7.95 1.80
C ASP A 103 25.33 9.21 1.75
N THR A 104 26.65 9.03 1.63
CA THR A 104 27.65 10.11 1.57
C THR A 104 28.29 10.28 0.20
N ASP A 105 28.10 9.33 -0.70
CA ASP A 105 28.56 9.36 -2.08
C ASP A 105 27.34 9.34 -3.00
N LEU A 106 26.97 10.53 -3.46
CA LEU A 106 25.76 10.75 -4.26
C LEU A 106 26.00 10.52 -5.75
N THR A 107 27.00 9.73 -6.13
CA THR A 107 27.15 9.26 -7.51
C THR A 107 25.94 8.39 -7.85
N ALA A 108 25.04 8.91 -8.70
CA ALA A 108 23.84 8.19 -9.13
C ALA A 108 24.18 7.15 -10.19
N SER A 109 23.43 6.05 -10.22
CA SER A 109 23.62 4.96 -11.18
C SER A 109 22.32 4.38 -11.76
N SER A 110 21.17 4.96 -11.40
CA SER A 110 19.85 4.51 -11.84
C SER A 110 19.67 4.59 -13.37
N PRO A 111 19.40 3.46 -14.05
CA PRO A 111 19.17 3.49 -15.48
C PRO A 111 17.97 4.34 -15.91
N ALA A 112 16.99 4.53 -15.02
CA ALA A 112 15.82 5.40 -15.27
C ALA A 112 16.20 6.87 -15.45
N LEU A 113 17.30 7.31 -14.85
CA LEU A 113 17.75 8.70 -14.86
C LEU A 113 18.78 8.98 -15.95
N ALA A 114 19.39 7.92 -16.52
CA ALA A 114 20.30 8.03 -17.65
C ALA A 114 19.55 8.51 -18.89
N ASN A 115 20.07 9.57 -19.54
CA ASN A 115 19.47 10.17 -20.73
C ASN A 115 18.02 10.69 -20.55
N ALA A 116 17.58 10.95 -19.33
CA ALA A 116 16.21 11.38 -19.04
C ALA A 116 16.05 12.89 -18.89
N GLY A 117 17.15 13.65 -18.81
CA GLY A 117 17.14 15.09 -18.60
C GLY A 117 16.98 15.90 -19.89
N ILE A 118 16.93 17.22 -19.72
CA ILE A 118 16.91 18.20 -20.81
C ILE A 118 18.26 18.92 -20.93
N GLN A 119 18.76 19.16 -22.14
CA GLN A 119 20.00 19.92 -22.30
C GLN A 119 19.85 21.37 -21.81
N LEU A 120 20.78 21.83 -20.98
CA LEU A 120 20.87 23.19 -20.47
C LEU A 120 22.22 23.79 -20.84
N ALA A 121 22.23 24.83 -21.68
CA ALA A 121 23.47 25.40 -22.22
C ALA A 121 24.37 26.04 -21.15
N GLU A 122 23.77 26.42 -20.03
CA GLU A 122 24.45 27.03 -18.88
C GLU A 122 25.31 26.03 -18.09
N VAL A 123 25.10 24.72 -18.26
CA VAL A 123 25.81 23.65 -17.53
C VAL A 123 26.34 22.62 -18.53
N PRO A 124 27.46 22.89 -19.23
CA PRO A 124 27.96 22.05 -20.31
C PRO A 124 28.68 20.78 -19.86
N GLU A 125 29.15 20.72 -18.61
CA GLU A 125 29.89 19.60 -18.01
C GLU A 125 29.22 19.15 -16.70
N ASP A 126 29.43 17.90 -16.31
CA ASP A 126 28.98 17.33 -15.04
C ASP A 126 29.98 17.60 -13.89
N ILE A 127 29.71 17.04 -12.70
CA ILE A 127 30.57 17.21 -11.51
C ILE A 127 31.98 16.60 -11.67
N ASN A 128 32.16 15.66 -12.60
CA ASN A 128 33.42 14.98 -12.88
C ASN A 128 34.18 15.61 -14.07
N GLY A 129 33.58 16.59 -14.76
CA GLY A 129 34.13 17.24 -15.94
C GLY A 129 33.74 16.57 -17.27
N ASP A 130 32.80 15.62 -17.26
CA ASP A 130 32.30 14.97 -18.46
C ASP A 130 31.27 15.86 -19.16
N LEU A 131 31.34 15.94 -20.50
CA LEU A 131 30.41 16.73 -21.28
C LEU A 131 28.97 16.19 -21.18
N ARG A 132 28.02 17.09 -20.97
CA ARG A 132 26.58 16.75 -20.95
C ARG A 132 26.09 16.37 -22.35
N LYS A 133 25.37 15.26 -22.43
CA LYS A 133 24.69 14.77 -23.65
C LYS A 133 23.54 15.70 -24.05
N SER A 134 23.02 15.54 -25.27
CA SER A 134 21.81 16.26 -25.73
C SER A 134 20.55 15.87 -24.94
N THR A 135 20.53 14.64 -24.44
CA THR A 135 19.64 14.17 -23.37
C THR A 135 20.53 13.81 -22.19
N PRO A 136 20.86 14.75 -21.30
CA PRO A 136 21.77 14.47 -20.19
C PRO A 136 21.11 13.55 -19.16
N THR A 137 21.93 13.02 -18.26
CA THR A 137 21.46 12.33 -17.06
C THR A 137 20.82 13.35 -16.11
N ILE A 138 19.66 13.01 -15.51
CA ILE A 138 19.10 13.81 -14.41
C ILE A 138 20.05 13.69 -13.21
N GLY A 139 20.45 14.82 -12.64
CA GLY A 139 21.39 14.89 -11.53
C GLY A 139 22.79 15.42 -11.87
N ALA A 140 23.70 15.31 -10.91
CA ALA A 140 25.01 15.95 -10.89
C ALA A 140 26.09 15.24 -11.71
N ASN A 141 26.01 13.91 -11.83
CA ASN A 141 26.94 13.10 -12.63
C ASN A 141 26.29 12.63 -13.93
N GLU A 142 27.10 12.50 -14.98
CA GLU A 142 26.70 11.97 -16.28
C GLU A 142 27.13 10.51 -16.42
N TYR A 143 26.26 9.64 -16.91
CA TYR A 143 26.59 8.24 -17.16
C TYR A 143 25.73 7.63 -18.27
N ASP A 144 26.16 6.46 -18.74
CA ASP A 144 25.39 5.61 -19.64
C ASP A 144 24.82 4.41 -18.87
N ALA A 145 23.61 4.03 -19.24
CA ALA A 145 22.97 2.82 -18.76
C ALA A 145 22.29 2.09 -19.92
N ALA A 146 22.04 0.80 -19.73
CA ALA A 146 21.21 0.04 -20.67
C ALA A 146 19.80 0.63 -20.69
N ALA A 147 19.17 0.65 -21.88
CA ALA A 147 17.79 1.09 -22.01
C ALA A 147 16.88 0.21 -21.15
N LEU A 148 16.01 0.85 -20.35
CA LEU A 148 14.97 0.15 -19.62
C LEU A 148 14.00 -0.52 -20.57
N VAL A 149 13.50 -1.69 -20.17
CA VAL A 149 12.46 -2.41 -20.90
C VAL A 149 11.27 -2.59 -19.97
N PRO A 150 10.35 -1.60 -19.92
CA PRO A 150 9.19 -1.65 -19.03
C PRO A 150 8.37 -2.92 -19.25
N LEU A 151 7.91 -3.51 -18.15
CA LEU A 151 7.14 -4.75 -18.22
C LEU A 151 5.73 -4.47 -18.73
N SER A 152 5.21 -5.36 -19.57
CA SER A 152 3.81 -5.32 -20.03
C SER A 152 3.36 -6.70 -20.51
N GLY A 153 2.06 -6.98 -20.34
CA GLY A 153 1.45 -8.24 -20.75
C GLY A 153 1.73 -9.40 -19.79
N ILE A 154 1.77 -10.61 -20.33
CA ILE A 154 1.80 -11.85 -19.54
C ILE A 154 3.23 -12.38 -19.39
N TYR A 155 3.61 -12.64 -18.14
CA TYR A 155 4.82 -13.31 -17.70
C TYR A 155 4.45 -14.57 -16.91
N THR A 156 5.42 -15.47 -16.74
CA THR A 156 5.28 -16.63 -15.85
C THR A 156 6.18 -16.48 -14.63
N ILE A 157 5.76 -17.04 -13.51
CA ILE A 157 6.64 -17.33 -12.38
C ILE A 157 6.67 -18.85 -12.24
N ASP A 158 7.81 -19.44 -12.60
CA ASP A 158 8.02 -20.89 -12.57
C ASP A 158 9.50 -21.15 -12.29
N VAL A 159 9.79 -21.77 -11.15
CA VAL A 159 11.15 -22.14 -10.71
C VAL A 159 11.85 -23.04 -11.75
N SER A 160 11.07 -23.83 -12.49
CA SER A 160 11.55 -24.73 -13.55
C SER A 160 11.45 -24.12 -14.95
N GLY A 161 10.84 -22.95 -15.06
CA GLY A 161 10.64 -22.23 -16.30
C GLY A 161 11.92 -21.65 -16.87
N SER A 162 11.87 -21.23 -18.14
CA SER A 162 12.99 -20.57 -18.81
C SER A 162 12.49 -19.57 -19.85
N GLY A 163 13.40 -18.74 -20.36
CA GLY A 163 13.10 -17.70 -21.34
C GLY A 163 12.91 -16.33 -20.71
N ASN A 164 12.88 -15.29 -21.56
CA ASN A 164 12.88 -13.88 -21.15
C ASN A 164 11.55 -13.37 -20.55
N ARG A 165 10.52 -14.23 -20.50
CA ARG A 165 9.21 -13.92 -19.95
C ARG A 165 8.89 -14.79 -18.72
N ASN A 166 9.87 -15.51 -18.21
CA ASN A 166 9.76 -16.30 -17.00
C ASN A 166 10.66 -15.70 -15.91
N PHE A 167 10.08 -15.52 -14.72
CA PHE A 167 10.82 -15.29 -13.49
C PHE A 167 10.85 -16.60 -12.70
N ILE A 168 11.95 -16.87 -11.98
CA ILE A 168 12.06 -18.07 -11.15
C ILE A 168 11.53 -17.85 -9.74
N SER A 169 11.19 -16.61 -9.36
CA SER A 169 10.67 -16.27 -8.03
C SER A 169 9.78 -15.01 -8.07
N PHE A 170 9.02 -14.77 -7.01
CA PHE A 170 8.26 -13.52 -6.87
C PHE A 170 9.20 -12.33 -6.71
N GLN A 171 10.24 -12.45 -5.88
CA GLN A 171 11.19 -11.35 -5.66
C GLN A 171 11.85 -10.90 -6.96
N GLU A 172 12.25 -11.82 -7.85
CA GLU A 172 12.86 -11.46 -9.14
C GLU A 172 11.90 -10.63 -10.02
N SER A 173 10.60 -10.96 -9.99
CA SER A 173 9.58 -10.18 -10.71
C SER A 173 9.44 -8.76 -10.15
N VAL A 174 9.53 -8.61 -8.82
CA VAL A 174 9.48 -7.31 -8.15
C VAL A 174 10.72 -6.50 -8.49
N ASP A 175 11.90 -7.09 -8.39
CA ASP A 175 13.18 -6.43 -8.74
C ASP A 175 13.16 -5.94 -10.19
N ALA A 176 12.61 -6.73 -11.12
CA ALA A 176 12.46 -6.35 -12.51
C ALA A 176 11.50 -5.18 -12.72
N MET A 177 10.36 -5.14 -12.01
CA MET A 177 9.40 -4.02 -12.07
C MET A 177 9.95 -2.76 -11.40
N VAL A 178 10.66 -2.88 -10.28
CA VAL A 178 11.32 -1.74 -9.61
C VAL A 178 12.38 -1.13 -10.53
N LEU A 179 13.14 -1.96 -11.24
CA LEU A 179 14.18 -1.49 -12.16
C LEU A 179 13.61 -0.88 -13.44
N ASN A 180 12.65 -1.55 -14.08
CA ASN A 180 12.20 -1.21 -15.43
C ASN A 180 10.88 -0.43 -15.49
N GLY A 181 10.12 -0.41 -14.39
CA GLY A 181 8.75 0.11 -14.38
C GLY A 181 7.78 -0.71 -15.22
N LEU A 182 6.56 -0.19 -15.35
CA LEU A 182 5.45 -0.78 -16.09
C LEU A 182 5.19 0.03 -17.36
N GLY A 183 5.18 -0.66 -18.51
CA GLY A 183 4.77 -0.10 -19.81
C GLY A 183 3.30 -0.34 -20.14
N GLY A 184 2.59 -1.08 -19.28
CA GLY A 184 1.19 -1.47 -19.41
C GLY A 184 0.80 -2.41 -18.29
N ALA A 185 -0.44 -2.90 -18.28
CA ALA A 185 -0.86 -3.92 -17.33
C ALA A 185 0.02 -5.18 -17.42
N VAL A 186 0.37 -5.76 -16.27
CA VAL A 186 1.20 -6.96 -16.15
C VAL A 186 0.42 -8.06 -15.44
N THR A 187 0.53 -9.29 -15.96
CA THR A 187 -0.02 -10.48 -15.31
C THR A 187 1.07 -11.53 -15.19
N PHE A 188 1.34 -11.96 -13.96
CA PHE A 188 2.19 -13.10 -13.64
C PHE A 188 1.32 -14.34 -13.45
N GLN A 189 1.40 -15.27 -14.40
CA GLN A 189 0.82 -16.60 -14.29
C GLN A 189 1.80 -17.49 -13.50
N VAL A 190 1.46 -17.75 -12.24
CA VAL A 190 2.32 -18.48 -11.31
C VAL A 190 2.08 -19.98 -11.47
N ALA A 191 3.13 -20.72 -11.82
CA ALA A 191 3.07 -22.16 -11.94
C ALA A 191 2.90 -22.81 -10.56
N ALA A 192 2.23 -23.97 -10.55
CA ALA A 192 1.99 -24.73 -9.33
C ALA A 192 3.31 -25.06 -8.61
N GLY A 193 3.37 -24.82 -7.30
CA GLY A 193 4.57 -25.00 -6.51
C GLY A 193 4.53 -24.31 -5.16
N THR A 194 5.59 -24.52 -4.39
CA THR A 194 5.82 -23.83 -3.11
C THR A 194 6.98 -22.84 -3.26
N TYR A 195 6.69 -21.57 -3.00
CA TYR A 195 7.60 -20.44 -3.07
C TYR A 195 7.87 -19.98 -1.63
N THR A 196 9.09 -20.21 -1.14
CA THR A 196 9.46 -19.83 0.24
C THR A 196 10.18 -18.48 0.21
N GLU A 197 9.42 -17.39 0.27
CA GLU A 197 9.90 -16.03 0.05
C GLU A 197 9.19 -15.05 1.00
N GLN A 198 9.93 -14.03 1.48
CA GLN A 198 9.34 -12.83 2.07
C GLN A 198 9.45 -11.72 1.03
N ILE A 199 8.30 -11.19 0.61
CA ILE A 199 8.21 -10.28 -0.54
C ILE A 199 7.75 -8.91 -0.05
N LEU A 200 8.43 -7.86 -0.46
CA LEU A 200 7.99 -6.47 -0.26
C LEU A 200 7.77 -5.84 -1.64
N ILE A 201 6.53 -5.44 -1.93
CA ILE A 201 6.15 -4.74 -3.15
C ILE A 201 6.08 -3.25 -2.81
N PRO A 202 6.98 -2.41 -3.37
CA PRO A 202 6.93 -0.97 -3.18
C PRO A 202 5.95 -0.31 -4.17
N ASP A 203 5.98 1.02 -4.24
CA ASP A 203 5.42 1.74 -5.37
C ASP A 203 6.14 1.36 -6.68
N LEU A 204 5.38 1.20 -7.77
CA LEU A 204 5.91 0.76 -9.07
C LEU A 204 5.68 1.84 -10.12
N SER A 205 6.78 2.37 -10.66
CA SER A 205 6.71 3.41 -11.70
C SER A 205 5.91 2.94 -12.92
N GLY A 206 5.00 3.77 -13.41
CA GLY A 206 4.07 3.45 -14.50
C GLY A 206 2.80 2.70 -14.07
N GLY A 207 2.65 2.38 -12.77
CA GLY A 207 1.43 1.86 -12.17
C GLY A 207 0.26 2.84 -12.31
N SER A 208 -0.92 2.29 -12.57
CA SER A 208 -2.19 3.03 -12.58
C SER A 208 -3.36 2.06 -12.52
N ALA A 209 -4.58 2.57 -12.31
CA ALA A 209 -5.80 1.78 -12.38
C ALA A 209 -5.98 1.04 -13.74
N SER A 210 -5.30 1.46 -14.80
CA SER A 210 -5.24 0.76 -16.10
C SER A 210 -4.00 -0.12 -16.29
N ASN A 211 -2.92 0.13 -15.55
CA ASN A 211 -1.65 -0.60 -15.61
C ASN A 211 -1.42 -1.35 -14.30
N THR A 212 -2.35 -2.23 -13.96
CA THR A 212 -2.26 -3.03 -12.72
C THR A 212 -1.21 -4.13 -12.83
N VAL A 213 -0.67 -4.56 -11.70
CA VAL A 213 0.10 -5.81 -11.59
C VAL A 213 -0.76 -6.89 -10.96
N THR A 214 -0.97 -7.99 -11.68
CA THR A 214 -1.71 -9.16 -11.19
C THR A 214 -0.78 -10.33 -10.98
N TYR A 215 -0.77 -10.91 -9.79
CA TYR A 215 -0.22 -12.23 -9.51
C TYR A 215 -1.34 -13.23 -9.39
N GLU A 216 -1.38 -14.25 -10.26
CA GLU A 216 -2.44 -15.25 -10.25
C GLU A 216 -1.94 -16.67 -10.49
N SER A 217 -2.57 -17.66 -9.85
CA SER A 217 -2.30 -19.06 -10.16
C SER A 217 -2.62 -19.37 -11.61
N ALA A 218 -1.66 -19.97 -12.33
CA ALA A 218 -1.81 -20.36 -13.72
C ALA A 218 -2.91 -21.41 -13.93
N THR A 219 -3.25 -22.18 -12.89
CA THR A 219 -4.34 -23.18 -12.93
C THR A 219 -5.69 -22.57 -12.55
N GLY A 220 -5.70 -21.36 -11.99
CA GLY A 220 -6.88 -20.75 -11.37
C GLY A 220 -7.21 -21.27 -9.97
N ASN A 221 -6.47 -22.26 -9.45
CA ASN A 221 -6.70 -22.81 -8.11
C ASN A 221 -5.68 -22.25 -7.12
N ALA A 222 -6.17 -21.71 -6.00
CA ALA A 222 -5.31 -21.16 -4.95
C ALA A 222 -4.39 -22.19 -4.28
N GLU A 223 -4.87 -23.43 -4.11
CA GLU A 223 -4.09 -24.49 -3.44
C GLU A 223 -2.84 -24.92 -4.22
N ASP A 224 -2.82 -24.68 -5.54
CA ASP A 224 -1.70 -25.10 -6.39
C ASP A 224 -0.46 -24.20 -6.22
N VAL A 225 -0.64 -22.96 -5.76
CA VAL A 225 0.45 -21.98 -5.60
C VAL A 225 0.55 -21.54 -4.14
N ILE A 226 1.54 -22.09 -3.44
CA ILE A 226 1.79 -21.80 -2.02
C ILE A 226 2.94 -20.81 -1.91
N VAL A 227 2.68 -19.60 -1.42
CA VAL A 227 3.71 -18.62 -1.05
C VAL A 227 3.83 -18.61 0.47
N THR A 228 5.01 -18.90 1.00
CA THR A 228 5.18 -19.13 2.44
C THR A 228 6.42 -18.47 3.03
N PHE A 229 6.28 -17.97 4.26
CA PHE A 229 7.41 -17.46 5.02
C PHE A 229 7.21 -17.57 6.53
N GLY A 230 8.30 -17.81 7.24
CA GLY A 230 8.34 -17.90 8.70
C GLY A 230 9.03 -16.70 9.33
N ALA A 231 8.31 -15.59 9.50
CA ALA A 231 8.89 -14.37 10.04
C ALA A 231 9.36 -14.52 11.50
N THR A 232 10.49 -13.88 11.82
CA THR A 232 11.15 -13.96 13.13
C THR A 232 11.39 -12.61 13.81
N VAL A 233 11.09 -11.51 13.11
CA VAL A 233 11.27 -10.13 13.60
C VAL A 233 10.00 -9.31 13.38
N SER A 234 9.78 -8.29 14.22
CA SER A 234 8.56 -7.48 14.20
C SER A 234 8.45 -6.52 13.02
N GLY A 235 9.59 -6.01 12.51
CA GLY A 235 9.63 -5.03 11.41
C GLY A 235 9.22 -5.60 10.05
N THR A 236 9.46 -6.89 9.83
CA THR A 236 9.09 -7.62 8.61
C THR A 236 8.37 -8.91 9.00
N ASN A 237 7.18 -8.77 9.59
CA ASN A 237 6.42 -9.88 10.19
C ASN A 237 5.37 -10.52 9.26
N TYR A 238 5.60 -10.48 7.95
CA TYR A 238 4.65 -10.87 6.91
C TYR A 238 5.23 -11.87 5.88
N VAL A 239 4.35 -12.47 5.07
CA VAL A 239 4.75 -13.19 3.84
C VAL A 239 4.86 -12.19 2.68
N ILE A 240 3.80 -11.43 2.41
CA ILE A 240 3.79 -10.34 1.40
C ILE A 240 3.49 -9.01 2.10
N GLY A 241 4.37 -8.03 1.87
CA GLY A 241 4.23 -6.66 2.34
C GLY A 241 4.02 -5.71 1.16
N PHE A 242 3.21 -4.69 1.38
CA PHE A 242 2.99 -3.56 0.49
C PHE A 242 3.42 -2.27 1.20
N ASP A 243 4.31 -1.50 0.58
CA ASP A 243 4.79 -0.24 1.16
C ASP A 243 4.79 0.88 0.12
N ASN A 244 3.89 1.84 0.30
CA ASN A 244 3.56 2.86 -0.71
C ASN A 244 3.06 2.27 -2.03
N ALA A 245 2.55 1.04 -2.02
CA ALA A 245 2.16 0.32 -3.23
C ALA A 245 0.75 0.68 -3.68
N SER A 246 0.56 0.66 -5.00
CA SER A 246 -0.74 0.87 -5.63
C SER A 246 -0.99 -0.13 -6.77
N ASP A 247 -2.26 -0.34 -7.12
CA ASP A 247 -2.69 -1.06 -8.33
C ASP A 247 -2.23 -2.53 -8.42
N ILE A 248 -2.15 -3.21 -7.28
CA ILE A 248 -1.77 -4.63 -7.21
C ILE A 248 -2.98 -5.54 -6.97
N ILE A 249 -3.00 -6.68 -7.64
CA ILE A 249 -3.99 -7.75 -7.49
C ILE A 249 -3.29 -9.05 -7.15
N LEU A 250 -3.64 -9.65 -6.01
CA LEU A 250 -3.34 -11.04 -5.67
C LEU A 250 -4.60 -11.86 -5.92
N ARG A 251 -4.53 -12.84 -6.81
CA ARG A 251 -5.69 -13.64 -7.22
C ARG A 251 -5.41 -15.13 -7.15
N ASN A 252 -6.27 -15.90 -6.49
CA ASN A 252 -6.19 -17.36 -6.45
C ASN A 252 -4.79 -17.85 -6.04
N LEU A 253 -4.25 -17.37 -4.92
CA LEU A 253 -2.98 -17.81 -4.34
C LEU A 253 -3.20 -18.35 -2.92
N ASN A 254 -2.37 -19.28 -2.45
CA ASN A 254 -2.31 -19.68 -1.04
C ASN A 254 -1.13 -19.02 -0.33
N LEU A 255 -1.40 -18.08 0.58
CA LEU A 255 -0.39 -17.35 1.36
C LEU A 255 -0.31 -17.93 2.77
N VAL A 256 0.82 -18.55 3.12
CA VAL A 256 0.99 -19.32 4.37
C VAL A 256 2.09 -18.72 5.24
N ALA A 257 1.69 -18.03 6.30
CA ALA A 257 2.62 -17.58 7.34
C ALA A 257 2.92 -18.73 8.31
N THR A 258 4.20 -18.96 8.62
CA THR A 258 4.64 -20.06 9.51
C THR A 258 5.32 -19.59 10.80
N GLY A 259 5.50 -18.28 10.97
CA GLY A 259 6.10 -17.72 12.18
C GLY A 259 5.17 -17.81 13.39
N SER A 260 5.69 -18.28 14.53
CA SER A 260 4.89 -18.54 15.75
C SER A 260 4.57 -17.28 16.56
N THR A 261 5.43 -16.26 16.48
CA THR A 261 5.22 -14.95 17.10
C THR A 261 4.77 -13.90 16.08
N TYR A 262 5.19 -14.07 14.83
CA TYR A 262 5.02 -13.14 13.72
C TYR A 262 4.38 -13.91 12.56
N GLY A 263 3.07 -13.76 12.41
CA GLY A 263 2.26 -14.69 11.60
C GLY A 263 1.41 -14.01 10.54
N ARG A 264 1.77 -12.80 10.08
CA ARG A 264 0.98 -12.07 9.08
C ARG A 264 1.17 -12.68 7.71
N THR A 265 0.09 -12.86 6.96
CA THR A 265 0.16 -13.29 5.56
C THR A 265 0.40 -12.06 4.69
N VAL A 266 -0.43 -11.03 4.86
CA VAL A 266 -0.35 -9.78 4.12
C VAL A 266 -0.29 -8.59 5.07
N VAL A 267 0.60 -7.64 4.75
CA VAL A 267 0.66 -6.33 5.39
C VAL A 267 0.62 -5.22 4.34
N ALA A 268 -0.15 -4.17 4.57
CA ALA A 268 -0.06 -2.92 3.81
C ALA A 268 0.27 -1.74 4.76
N LEU A 269 1.33 -1.01 4.43
CA LEU A 269 1.90 0.09 5.22
C LEU A 269 1.90 1.39 4.43
N ASN A 270 2.04 2.52 5.15
CA ASN A 270 2.20 3.84 4.58
C ASN A 270 1.06 4.19 3.60
N ARG A 271 1.32 4.31 2.29
CA ARG A 271 0.26 4.47 1.29
C ARG A 271 -0.13 3.11 0.69
N ALA A 272 -1.42 2.87 0.56
CA ALA A 272 -1.95 1.65 -0.06
C ALA A 272 -3.22 1.97 -0.86
N ASP A 273 -3.14 1.87 -2.19
CA ASP A 273 -4.23 2.30 -3.07
C ASP A 273 -4.58 1.23 -4.10
N ASN A 274 -5.88 0.98 -4.31
CA ASN A 274 -6.36 0.03 -5.32
C ASN A 274 -5.77 -1.40 -5.19
N LEU A 275 -5.53 -1.88 -3.96
CA LEU A 275 -5.03 -3.24 -3.72
C LEU A 275 -6.18 -4.25 -3.61
N THR A 276 -6.03 -5.39 -4.26
CA THR A 276 -7.03 -6.48 -4.27
C THR A 276 -6.43 -7.79 -3.80
N ILE A 277 -7.09 -8.44 -2.86
CA ILE A 277 -6.88 -9.84 -2.51
C ILE A 277 -8.16 -10.59 -2.85
N GLU A 278 -8.13 -11.45 -3.86
CA GLU A 278 -9.35 -12.13 -4.32
C GLU A 278 -9.18 -13.62 -4.61
N GLY A 279 -10.13 -14.43 -4.14
CA GLY A 279 -10.07 -15.89 -4.34
C GLY A 279 -8.87 -16.56 -3.65
N CYS A 280 -8.18 -15.86 -2.75
CA CYS A 280 -6.98 -16.35 -2.10
C CYS A 280 -7.31 -17.20 -0.87
N ILE A 281 -6.36 -18.05 -0.49
CA ILE A 281 -6.33 -18.73 0.80
C ILE A 281 -5.23 -18.05 1.62
N LEU A 282 -5.51 -17.60 2.83
CA LEU A 282 -4.54 -16.93 3.70
C LEU A 282 -4.50 -17.63 5.06
N GLU A 283 -3.36 -18.23 5.40
CA GLU A 283 -3.21 -19.11 6.54
C GLU A 283 -2.15 -18.57 7.51
N SER A 284 -2.56 -18.36 8.75
CA SER A 284 -1.70 -17.98 9.87
C SER A 284 -1.79 -19.06 10.96
N PRO A 285 -0.73 -19.32 11.75
CA PRO A 285 -0.78 -20.37 12.77
C PRO A 285 -1.90 -20.14 13.79
N ILE A 286 -2.53 -21.22 14.24
CA ILE A 286 -3.44 -21.18 15.38
C ILE A 286 -2.69 -20.64 16.60
N THR A 287 -3.32 -19.73 17.33
CA THR A 287 -2.69 -19.05 18.45
C THR A 287 -3.61 -18.93 19.65
N ASN A 288 -3.02 -18.62 20.81
CA ASN A 288 -3.69 -18.30 22.06
C ASN A 288 -3.33 -16.88 22.57
N SER A 289 -2.82 -16.03 21.68
CA SER A 289 -2.41 -14.66 21.97
C SER A 289 -3.32 -13.66 21.27
N THR A 290 -3.58 -12.53 21.93
CA THR A 290 -4.33 -11.39 21.39
C THR A 290 -3.47 -10.40 20.61
N SER A 291 -2.17 -10.68 20.41
CA SER A 291 -1.26 -9.78 19.69
C SER A 291 -1.62 -9.69 18.21
N THR A 292 -1.63 -8.46 17.68
CA THR A 292 -1.79 -8.16 16.26
C THR A 292 -0.59 -8.59 15.41
N ASP A 293 0.56 -8.92 16.01
CA ASP A 293 1.70 -9.52 15.30
C ASP A 293 1.41 -10.94 14.79
N ARG A 294 0.36 -11.57 15.33
CA ARG A 294 -0.16 -12.86 14.88
C ARG A 294 -1.45 -12.70 14.08
N GLY A 295 -1.72 -11.52 13.52
CA GLY A 295 -2.84 -11.30 12.59
C GLY A 295 -2.61 -11.99 11.24
N ASN A 296 -3.64 -12.11 10.42
CA ASN A 296 -3.55 -12.70 9.08
C ASN A 296 -3.40 -11.58 8.04
N VAL A 297 -4.48 -10.89 7.67
CA VAL A 297 -4.46 -9.68 6.82
C VAL A 297 -4.40 -8.43 7.69
N VAL A 298 -3.39 -7.59 7.51
CA VAL A 298 -3.17 -6.39 8.33
C VAL A 298 -2.92 -5.17 7.45
N PHE A 299 -3.91 -4.29 7.35
CA PHE A 299 -3.82 -3.01 6.68
C PHE A 299 -3.66 -1.90 7.72
N LEU A 300 -2.47 -1.30 7.76
CA LEU A 300 -2.09 -0.16 8.59
C LEU A 300 -1.62 1.05 7.76
N PRO A 301 -2.30 1.40 6.65
CA PRO A 301 -1.87 2.52 5.85
C PRO A 301 -2.17 3.85 6.56
N ALA A 302 -1.22 4.79 6.47
CA ALA A 302 -1.46 6.20 6.80
C ALA A 302 -2.48 6.83 5.85
N ILE A 303 -2.52 6.36 4.60
CA ILE A 303 -3.46 6.81 3.56
C ILE A 303 -3.85 5.60 2.72
N SER A 304 -5.15 5.45 2.49
CA SER A 304 -5.64 4.35 1.67
C SER A 304 -6.92 4.65 0.92
N SER A 305 -6.97 4.14 -0.30
CA SER A 305 -8.14 4.14 -1.15
C SER A 305 -8.37 2.75 -1.77
N ASN A 306 -9.63 2.32 -1.85
CA ASN A 306 -10.03 1.15 -2.63
C ASN A 306 -9.30 -0.18 -2.28
N LEU A 307 -9.08 -0.45 -0.99
CA LEU A 307 -8.56 -1.75 -0.53
C LEU A 307 -9.67 -2.79 -0.53
N ARG A 308 -9.42 -3.96 -1.12
CA ARG A 308 -10.45 -4.97 -1.36
C ARG A 308 -9.99 -6.36 -0.96
N VAL A 309 -10.78 -7.04 -0.13
CA VAL A 309 -10.60 -8.47 0.22
C VAL A 309 -11.88 -9.20 -0.14
N LEU A 310 -11.81 -10.05 -1.16
CA LEU A 310 -12.97 -10.59 -1.86
C LEU A 310 -12.89 -12.11 -1.98
N ASN A 311 -13.99 -12.82 -1.78
CA ASN A 311 -14.10 -14.25 -2.12
C ASN A 311 -12.97 -15.13 -1.55
N SER A 312 -12.34 -14.72 -0.44
CA SER A 312 -11.12 -15.34 0.07
C SER A 312 -11.39 -16.15 1.34
N THR A 313 -10.54 -17.15 1.59
CA THR A 313 -10.56 -17.96 2.80
C THR A 313 -9.41 -17.55 3.71
N ILE A 314 -9.69 -17.22 4.97
CA ILE A 314 -8.71 -16.72 5.94
C ILE A 314 -8.77 -17.60 7.19
N ARG A 315 -7.65 -18.27 7.52
CA ARG A 315 -7.60 -19.26 8.60
C ARG A 315 -6.56 -18.90 9.66
N GLY A 316 -6.93 -19.13 10.91
CA GLY A 316 -6.04 -18.99 12.06
C GLY A 316 -5.65 -17.55 12.37
N GLY A 317 -4.58 -17.40 13.17
CA GLY A 317 -4.13 -16.12 13.68
C GLY A 317 -4.95 -15.57 14.85
N SER A 318 -4.47 -14.46 15.41
CA SER A 318 -5.16 -13.71 16.45
C SER A 318 -6.30 -12.88 15.88
N THR A 319 -6.05 -12.20 14.77
CA THR A 319 -7.03 -11.39 14.05
C THR A 319 -7.08 -11.82 12.58
N GLY A 320 -8.27 -11.96 12.00
CA GLY A 320 -8.44 -12.36 10.61
C GLY A 320 -8.11 -11.21 9.66
N ILE A 321 -8.94 -10.16 9.68
CA ILE A 321 -8.68 -8.91 8.95
C ILE A 321 -8.56 -7.76 9.96
N TYR A 322 -7.45 -7.04 9.94
CA TYR A 322 -7.25 -5.83 10.71
C TYR A 322 -7.06 -4.67 9.73
N TYR A 323 -8.06 -3.79 9.59
CA TYR A 323 -7.97 -2.60 8.75
C TYR A 323 -8.15 -1.35 9.61
N ARG A 324 -7.05 -0.59 9.73
CA ARG A 324 -7.00 0.66 10.46
C ARG A 324 -6.51 1.78 9.55
N GLY A 325 -7.37 2.77 9.31
CA GLY A 325 -7.01 4.01 8.62
C GLY A 325 -6.37 5.04 9.56
N SER A 326 -6.26 6.28 9.09
CA SER A 326 -5.70 7.38 9.88
C SER A 326 -6.58 7.77 11.08
N GLU A 327 -5.96 7.89 12.26
CA GLU A 327 -6.62 8.38 13.48
C GLU A 327 -7.13 9.83 13.38
N SER A 328 -6.64 10.60 12.39
CA SER A 328 -7.15 11.93 12.10
C SER A 328 -8.45 11.86 11.33
N GLY A 329 -9.51 12.49 11.86
CA GLY A 329 -10.81 12.62 11.17
C GLY A 329 -10.73 13.35 9.81
N ALA A 330 -9.67 14.12 9.56
CA ALA A 330 -9.47 14.80 8.28
C ALA A 330 -8.91 13.89 7.17
N SER A 331 -8.45 12.68 7.51
CA SER A 331 -7.73 11.80 6.60
C SER A 331 -8.03 10.31 6.84
N ARG A 332 -9.25 10.00 7.31
CA ARG A 332 -9.74 8.62 7.49
C ARG A 332 -9.46 7.79 6.23
N GLY A 333 -9.06 6.54 6.41
CA GLY A 333 -8.88 5.62 5.28
C GLY A 333 -10.22 5.33 4.60
N SER A 334 -10.24 5.13 3.28
CA SER A 334 -11.46 4.62 2.65
C SER A 334 -11.76 3.22 3.19
N GLY A 335 -12.99 2.91 3.54
CA GLY A 335 -13.29 1.63 4.18
C GLY A 335 -13.17 0.41 3.26
N GLY A 336 -13.12 0.62 1.95
CA GLY A 336 -12.92 -0.43 0.96
C GLY A 336 -14.07 -1.45 0.92
N GLU A 337 -13.81 -2.59 0.28
CA GLU A 337 -14.75 -3.71 0.19
C GLU A 337 -14.17 -4.96 0.86
N ILE A 338 -14.88 -5.49 1.84
CA ILE A 338 -14.60 -6.78 2.47
C ILE A 338 -15.83 -7.64 2.22
N ARG A 339 -15.79 -8.49 1.19
CA ARG A 339 -16.99 -9.16 0.69
C ARG A 339 -16.81 -10.64 0.41
N ASN A 340 -17.82 -11.43 0.81
CA ASN A 340 -17.91 -12.86 0.52
C ASN A 340 -16.68 -13.66 0.97
N ASN A 341 -16.05 -13.27 2.07
CA ASN A 341 -14.92 -14.00 2.64
C ASN A 341 -15.37 -15.00 3.70
N GLU A 342 -14.61 -16.09 3.83
CA GLU A 342 -14.74 -17.05 4.93
C GLU A 342 -13.55 -16.93 5.88
N LEU A 343 -13.80 -16.46 7.09
CA LEU A 343 -12.82 -16.32 8.16
C LEU A 343 -13.09 -17.40 9.21
N THR A 344 -12.13 -18.29 9.44
CA THR A 344 -12.22 -19.31 10.48
C THR A 344 -11.01 -19.32 11.40
N ASP A 345 -11.26 -19.75 12.64
CA ASP A 345 -10.22 -20.08 13.61
C ASP A 345 -9.39 -18.89 14.12
N GLN A 346 -9.96 -17.69 14.12
CA GLN A 346 -9.35 -16.54 14.79
C GLN A 346 -9.48 -16.68 16.32
N PHE A 347 -8.40 -16.36 17.05
CA PHE A 347 -8.39 -16.42 18.51
C PHE A 347 -8.99 -15.19 19.19
N TYR A 348 -8.72 -13.98 18.69
CA TYR A 348 -9.12 -12.74 19.33
C TYR A 348 -10.21 -12.00 18.56
N ARG A 349 -10.00 -11.69 17.28
CA ARG A 349 -11.00 -10.95 16.50
C ARG A 349 -11.17 -11.50 15.09
N GLY A 350 -12.40 -11.64 14.62
CA GLY A 350 -12.63 -11.98 13.21
C GLY A 350 -12.16 -10.83 12.32
N MET A 351 -12.81 -9.67 12.48
CA MET A 351 -12.47 -8.43 11.76
C MET A 351 -12.33 -7.25 12.73
N VAL A 352 -11.38 -6.37 12.44
CA VAL A 352 -11.19 -5.07 13.09
C VAL A 352 -11.20 -3.99 12.03
N LEU A 353 -12.10 -3.01 12.18
CA LEU A 353 -12.33 -1.93 11.23
C LEU A 353 -12.31 -0.61 12.00
N GLN A 354 -11.23 0.16 11.85
CA GLN A 354 -11.01 1.36 12.66
C GLN A 354 -10.65 2.56 11.80
N TYR A 355 -11.23 3.71 12.12
CA TYR A 355 -10.88 4.97 11.46
C TYR A 355 -11.06 4.95 9.94
N LEU A 356 -12.15 4.31 9.50
CA LEU A 356 -12.51 4.14 8.10
C LEU A 356 -13.68 5.03 7.73
N THR A 357 -13.78 5.41 6.46
CA THR A 357 -14.96 6.08 5.88
C THR A 357 -15.68 5.14 4.92
N GLY A 358 -16.94 4.83 5.20
CA GLY A 358 -17.84 4.15 4.26
C GLY A 358 -17.43 2.72 3.90
N ALA A 359 -16.92 1.93 4.85
CA ALA A 359 -16.55 0.54 4.56
C ALA A 359 -17.76 -0.32 4.15
N GLU A 360 -17.53 -1.23 3.21
CA GLU A 360 -18.52 -2.20 2.76
C GLU A 360 -18.13 -3.61 3.21
N VAL A 361 -18.77 -4.08 4.28
CA VAL A 361 -18.54 -5.39 4.89
C VAL A 361 -19.75 -6.25 4.62
N THR A 362 -19.70 -7.06 3.57
CA THR A 362 -20.89 -7.73 3.03
C THR A 362 -20.72 -9.23 2.81
N ASP A 363 -21.74 -9.99 3.17
CA ASP A 363 -21.82 -11.43 2.88
C ASP A 363 -20.64 -12.27 3.38
N ASN A 364 -19.92 -11.81 4.42
CA ASN A 364 -18.81 -12.56 4.99
C ASN A 364 -19.30 -13.59 6.02
N ARG A 365 -18.60 -14.71 6.11
CA ARG A 365 -18.76 -15.70 7.19
C ARG A 365 -17.56 -15.62 8.13
N VAL A 366 -17.81 -15.41 9.42
CA VAL A 366 -16.79 -15.28 10.46
C VAL A 366 -17.08 -16.30 11.56
N VAL A 367 -16.15 -17.22 11.81
CA VAL A 367 -16.27 -18.27 12.83
C VAL A 367 -15.01 -18.31 13.67
N LEU A 368 -15.09 -17.78 14.89
CA LEU A 368 -13.94 -17.80 15.80
C LEU A 368 -13.70 -19.19 16.38
N LEU A 369 -12.47 -19.41 16.86
CA LEU A 369 -12.09 -20.64 17.57
C LEU A 369 -13.07 -20.97 18.70
N GLY A 370 -13.35 -22.25 18.91
CA GLY A 370 -14.12 -22.72 20.07
C GLY A 370 -13.51 -22.24 21.39
N SER A 371 -12.17 -22.23 21.47
CA SER A 371 -11.35 -21.74 22.58
C SER A 371 -10.85 -20.30 22.38
N SER A 372 -11.57 -19.45 21.64
CA SER A 372 -11.25 -18.03 21.47
C SER A 372 -11.14 -17.28 22.81
N SER A 373 -10.37 -16.19 22.81
CA SER A 373 -10.18 -15.30 23.98
C SER A 373 -11.52 -14.98 24.64
N SER A 374 -11.56 -14.85 25.97
CA SER A 374 -12.75 -14.39 26.68
C SER A 374 -13.19 -12.98 26.27
N SER A 375 -12.26 -12.18 25.73
CA SER A 375 -12.51 -10.85 25.18
C SER A 375 -12.71 -10.84 23.66
N SER A 376 -12.99 -11.99 23.04
CA SER A 376 -13.03 -12.08 21.58
C SER A 376 -14.30 -11.48 20.96
N ASP A 377 -14.08 -10.77 19.85
CA ASP A 377 -15.13 -10.13 19.06
C ASP A 377 -15.24 -10.77 17.68
N GLY A 378 -16.45 -10.94 17.18
CA GLY A 378 -16.70 -11.36 15.79
C GLY A 378 -16.23 -10.29 14.82
N ILE A 379 -16.91 -9.15 14.84
CA ILE A 379 -16.52 -7.93 14.13
C ILE A 379 -16.45 -6.78 15.14
N TYR A 380 -15.33 -6.08 15.14
CA TYR A 380 -15.08 -4.89 15.94
C TYR A 380 -14.95 -3.67 15.02
N VAL A 381 -15.83 -2.69 15.19
CA VAL A 381 -15.86 -1.44 14.43
C VAL A 381 -15.74 -0.26 15.39
N ASP A 382 -14.79 0.63 15.12
CA ASP A 382 -14.45 1.73 16.03
C ASP A 382 -14.09 3.00 15.26
N GLU A 383 -14.56 4.14 15.78
CA GLU A 383 -14.30 5.48 15.24
C GLU A 383 -14.38 5.60 13.71
N SER A 384 -15.34 4.88 13.11
CA SER A 384 -15.54 4.83 11.67
C SER A 384 -16.75 5.66 11.24
N GLU A 385 -16.67 6.23 10.06
CA GLU A 385 -17.52 7.33 9.62
C GLU A 385 -18.21 7.06 8.28
N GLY A 386 -19.19 7.88 7.96
CA GLY A 386 -19.88 7.85 6.67
C GLY A 386 -20.87 6.70 6.53
N ALA A 387 -21.23 6.41 5.28
CA ALA A 387 -22.27 5.46 4.91
C ALA A 387 -21.82 3.99 5.04
N PHE A 388 -21.28 3.59 6.18
CA PHE A 388 -20.82 2.22 6.46
C PHE A 388 -21.91 1.19 6.15
N ARG A 389 -21.54 0.05 5.54
CA ARG A 389 -22.45 -1.07 5.23
C ARG A 389 -21.94 -2.33 5.93
N LEU A 390 -22.72 -2.90 6.83
CA LEU A 390 -22.49 -4.21 7.44
C LEU A 390 -23.72 -5.07 7.15
N THR A 391 -23.74 -5.79 6.04
CA THR A 391 -24.93 -6.50 5.58
C THR A 391 -24.71 -7.93 5.14
N GLY A 392 -25.65 -8.83 5.44
CA GLY A 392 -25.58 -10.23 4.98
C GLY A 392 -24.50 -11.08 5.67
N ASN A 393 -23.80 -10.54 6.67
CA ASN A 393 -22.72 -11.26 7.33
C ASN A 393 -23.25 -12.31 8.31
N ARG A 394 -22.52 -13.41 8.43
CA ARG A 394 -22.76 -14.47 9.41
C ARG A 394 -21.59 -14.58 10.37
N ILE A 395 -21.82 -14.24 11.63
CA ILE A 395 -20.79 -14.11 12.66
C ILE A 395 -21.10 -15.07 13.80
N GLU A 396 -20.14 -15.95 14.14
CA GLU A 396 -20.29 -17.01 15.12
C GLU A 396 -19.04 -17.21 15.98
N GLY A 397 -19.21 -17.76 17.18
CA GLY A 397 -18.10 -18.30 17.98
C GLY A 397 -17.33 -17.28 18.82
N ALA A 398 -17.65 -15.99 18.72
CA ALA A 398 -17.09 -14.96 19.59
C ALA A 398 -17.46 -15.21 21.06
N SER A 399 -16.51 -15.07 21.99
CA SER A 399 -16.76 -15.28 23.42
C SER A 399 -17.30 -14.04 24.12
N GLN A 400 -17.08 -12.84 23.57
CA GLN A 400 -17.61 -11.58 24.11
C GLN A 400 -18.75 -11.06 23.22
N TYR A 401 -18.43 -10.40 22.10
CA TYR A 401 -19.45 -9.80 21.23
C TYR A 401 -19.40 -10.40 19.83
N GLY A 402 -20.56 -10.71 19.25
CA GLY A 402 -20.63 -11.01 17.83
C GLY A 402 -20.34 -9.74 17.02
N LEU A 403 -20.90 -8.60 17.45
CA LEU A 403 -20.63 -7.28 16.89
C LEU A 403 -20.39 -6.26 18.01
N TYR A 404 -19.20 -5.66 18.01
CA TYR A 404 -18.87 -4.48 18.80
C TYR A 404 -18.76 -3.29 17.84
N MET A 405 -19.63 -2.29 17.99
CA MET A 405 -19.55 -1.03 17.25
C MET A 405 -19.54 0.17 18.20
N THR A 406 -18.50 1.01 18.15
CA THR A 406 -18.41 2.20 19.01
C THR A 406 -17.89 3.44 18.31
N SER A 407 -18.34 4.60 18.78
CA SER A 407 -17.89 5.92 18.31
C SER A 407 -18.04 6.12 16.79
N CYS A 408 -18.95 5.37 16.16
CA CYS A 408 -19.15 5.41 14.72
C CYS A 408 -20.20 6.44 14.33
N THR A 409 -19.91 7.28 13.34
CA THR A 409 -20.78 8.40 12.95
C THR A 409 -21.20 8.33 11.48
N ALA A 410 -22.49 8.47 11.23
CA ALA A 410 -23.02 8.70 9.89
C ALA A 410 -23.83 10.00 9.89
N THR A 411 -24.66 10.24 8.86
CA THR A 411 -25.53 11.43 8.80
C THR A 411 -26.98 11.02 8.60
N ALA A 412 -27.93 11.89 8.96
CA ALA A 412 -29.36 11.63 8.74
C ALA A 412 -29.71 11.40 7.26
N GLY A 413 -29.02 12.10 6.35
CA GLY A 413 -29.21 11.97 4.90
C GLY A 413 -28.49 10.77 4.27
N SER A 414 -27.52 10.19 4.98
CA SER A 414 -26.79 8.99 4.57
C SER A 414 -26.42 8.17 5.80
N PRO A 415 -27.40 7.50 6.44
CA PRO A 415 -27.17 6.71 7.64
C PRO A 415 -26.38 5.45 7.29
N ALA A 416 -25.56 4.96 8.21
CA ALA A 416 -24.87 3.68 8.09
C ALA A 416 -25.85 2.52 8.27
N LEU A 417 -25.67 1.41 7.54
CA LEU A 417 -26.63 0.31 7.46
C LEU A 417 -26.05 -0.97 8.03
N ILE A 418 -26.71 -1.50 9.06
CA ILE A 418 -26.41 -2.80 9.68
C ILE A 418 -27.66 -3.68 9.55
N ALA A 419 -27.70 -4.54 8.53
CA ALA A 419 -28.92 -5.27 8.20
C ALA A 419 -28.71 -6.68 7.64
N ASN A 420 -29.70 -7.56 7.84
CA ASN A 420 -29.70 -8.93 7.31
C ASN A 420 -28.51 -9.78 7.78
N ASN A 421 -27.95 -9.48 8.95
CA ASN A 421 -26.85 -10.24 9.52
C ASN A 421 -27.35 -11.35 10.46
N HIS A 422 -26.57 -12.41 10.60
CA HIS A 422 -26.67 -13.37 11.68
C HIS A 422 -25.51 -13.13 12.65
N ILE A 423 -25.82 -12.70 13.87
CA ILE A 423 -24.84 -12.28 14.86
C ILE A 423 -24.98 -13.16 16.10
N HIS A 424 -23.93 -13.91 16.42
CA HIS A 424 -23.91 -14.83 17.54
C HIS A 424 -22.66 -14.64 18.42
N SER A 425 -22.84 -14.68 19.74
CA SER A 425 -21.75 -14.83 20.71
C SER A 425 -22.10 -15.82 21.83
N LYS A 426 -21.04 -16.39 22.42
CA LYS A 426 -21.07 -17.31 23.56
C LYS A 426 -21.06 -16.57 24.91
N ALA A 427 -21.22 -15.25 24.94
CA ALA A 427 -21.19 -14.47 26.17
C ALA A 427 -22.48 -14.66 26.99
N GLY A 428 -22.41 -14.52 28.31
CA GLY A 428 -23.59 -14.55 29.19
C GLY A 428 -24.36 -13.22 29.27
N SER A 429 -24.13 -12.27 28.35
CA SER A 429 -24.78 -10.95 28.41
C SER A 429 -25.37 -10.53 27.06
N TYR A 430 -24.58 -9.93 26.16
CA TYR A 430 -25.09 -9.37 24.90
C TYR A 430 -24.17 -9.74 23.75
N SER A 431 -24.74 -10.07 22.59
CA SER A 431 -24.00 -10.37 21.35
C SER A 431 -23.70 -9.12 20.51
N VAL A 432 -24.49 -8.06 20.70
CA VAL A 432 -24.29 -6.77 20.04
C VAL A 432 -24.01 -5.70 21.10
N TYR A 433 -22.90 -4.99 20.96
CA TYR A 433 -22.53 -3.88 21.83
C TYR A 433 -22.41 -2.59 21.01
N PHE A 434 -23.31 -1.64 21.24
CA PHE A 434 -23.35 -0.32 20.59
C PHE A 434 -23.08 0.77 21.63
N ALA A 435 -22.06 1.60 21.40
CA ALA A 435 -21.73 2.72 22.29
C ALA A 435 -21.36 3.98 21.49
N ALA A 436 -21.84 5.14 21.90
CA ALA A 436 -21.47 6.44 21.32
C ALA A 436 -21.62 6.54 19.78
N ASN A 437 -22.52 5.76 19.16
CA ASN A 437 -22.74 5.78 17.72
C ASN A 437 -23.82 6.81 17.33
N GLN A 438 -23.72 7.36 16.12
CA GLN A 438 -24.71 8.29 15.55
C GLN A 438 -25.18 7.84 14.17
N TYR A 439 -26.50 7.91 13.94
CA TYR A 439 -27.16 7.59 12.65
C TYR A 439 -26.87 6.18 12.11
N GLN A 440 -26.88 5.20 13.02
CA GLN A 440 -26.78 3.77 12.69
C GLN A 440 -28.17 3.17 12.51
N SER A 441 -28.41 2.65 11.32
CA SER A 441 -29.65 2.01 10.93
C SER A 441 -29.55 0.50 11.09
N PHE A 442 -30.22 -0.05 12.10
CA PHE A 442 -30.11 -1.46 12.50
C PHE A 442 -31.44 -2.21 12.34
N TYR A 443 -31.55 -3.10 11.35
CA TYR A 443 -32.82 -3.79 11.06
C TYR A 443 -32.62 -5.20 10.48
N HIS A 444 -33.61 -6.08 10.68
CA HIS A 444 -33.66 -7.43 10.10
C HIS A 444 -32.42 -8.31 10.40
N ASN A 445 -31.81 -8.13 11.57
CA ASN A 445 -30.70 -8.97 12.03
C ASN A 445 -31.21 -10.10 12.93
N ASN A 446 -30.65 -11.30 12.78
CA ASN A 446 -30.79 -12.39 13.73
C ASN A 446 -29.70 -12.26 14.80
N ILE A 447 -30.08 -12.11 16.07
CA ILE A 447 -29.13 -11.96 17.18
C ILE A 447 -29.34 -13.11 18.16
N ASN A 448 -28.27 -13.84 18.46
CA ASN A 448 -28.30 -14.96 19.40
C ASN A 448 -27.17 -14.87 20.42
N THR A 449 -27.47 -15.17 21.68
CA THR A 449 -26.52 -15.18 22.79
C THR A 449 -26.71 -16.51 23.53
N THR A 450 -25.66 -17.32 23.67
CA THR A 450 -25.77 -18.69 24.21
C THR A 450 -24.92 -18.98 25.44
N GLY A 451 -24.40 -17.94 26.11
CA GLY A 451 -23.52 -18.08 27.29
C GLY A 451 -24.22 -18.04 28.63
#